data_AF-A0A847RZB9-F1
#
_entry.id   AF-A0A847RZB9-F1
#
_cell.length_a   1.000
_cell.length_b   1.000
_cell.length_c   1.000
_cell.angle_alpha   90.00
_cell.angle_beta   90.00
_cell.angle_gamma   90.00
#
_symmetry.space_group_name_H-M   'P 1'
#
loop_
_entity.id
_entity.type
_entity.pdbx_description
1 polymer ?
#
loop_
_entity_poly.entity_id
_entity_poly.type
_entity_poly.pdbx_seq_one_letter_code
_entity_poly.pdbx_strand_id
1 'polypeptide(L)'
;MVRESHKSLIEKGLQLEKEGEPEKAIQLYLDVVKKDHLNAAAYNRLMVLYRKQKAPRKEIAIINEAIKAYEDNVKAEQSTWSKKNRKAASISRELVKALGLVDKKGAPVNQPAQIVTWKKRKENVSKKLAHQ
;
A
#
# COMPACT_ATOMS: atom_id res chain seq x y z
N MET A 1 21.58 -0.96 21.60
CA MET A 1 20.27 -0.46 21.13
C MET A 1 19.63 -1.55 20.28
N VAL A 2 18.63 -2.25 20.80
CA VAL A 2 17.99 -3.38 20.10
C VAL A 2 17.15 -2.80 18.95
N ARG A 3 17.46 -3.18 17.71
CA ARG A 3 16.58 -2.87 16.57
C ARG A 3 15.35 -3.78 16.69
N GLU A 4 14.25 -3.24 17.18
CA GLU A 4 12.96 -3.94 17.19
C GLU A 4 12.55 -4.28 15.75
N SER A 5 12.07 -5.51 15.53
CA SER A 5 11.61 -5.96 14.22
C SER A 5 10.30 -5.27 13.85
N HIS A 6 10.00 -5.12 12.55
CA HIS A 6 8.73 -4.55 12.11
C HIS A 6 7.53 -5.34 12.69
N LYS A 7 7.64 -6.66 12.79
CA LYS A 7 6.63 -7.52 13.42
C LYS A 7 6.39 -7.13 14.89
N SER A 8 7.46 -6.93 15.66
CA SER A 8 7.38 -6.48 17.05
C SER A 8 6.71 -5.10 17.19
N LEU A 9 7.00 -4.18 16.27
CA LEU A 9 6.36 -2.86 16.25
C LEU A 9 4.86 -2.94 15.93
N ILE A 10 4.46 -3.84 15.03
CA ILE A 10 3.05 -4.09 14.74
C ILE A 10 2.32 -4.63 15.97
N GLU A 11 2.90 -5.64 16.64
CA GLU A 11 2.33 -6.27 17.83
C GLU A 11 2.18 -5.25 18.97
N LYS A 12 3.20 -4.42 19.19
CA LYS A 12 3.14 -3.31 20.16
C LYS A 12 2.08 -2.28 19.80
N GLY A 13 1.95 -1.92 18.52
CA GLY A 13 0.87 -1.05 18.05
C GLY A 13 -0.51 -1.63 18.35
N LEU A 14 -0.70 -2.94 18.14
CA LEU A 14 -1.97 -3.62 18.42
C LEU A 14 -2.28 -3.62 19.92
N GLN A 15 -1.27 -3.76 20.76
CA GLN A 15 -1.42 -3.71 22.21
C GLN A 15 -1.85 -2.31 22.68
N LEU A 16 -1.19 -1.25 22.17
CA LEU A 16 -1.58 0.14 22.46
C LEU A 16 -3.01 0.46 22.01
N GLU A 17 -3.46 -0.10 20.88
CA GLU A 17 -4.86 0.04 20.47
C GLU A 17 -5.84 -0.59 21.48
N LYS A 18 -5.47 -1.71 22.11
CA LYS A 18 -6.30 -2.35 23.15
C LYS A 18 -6.29 -1.57 24.46
N GLU A 19 -5.17 -0.92 24.76
CA GLU A 19 -4.97 -0.09 25.96
C GLU A 19 -5.64 1.29 25.84
N GLY A 20 -6.25 1.60 24.69
CA GLY A 20 -6.93 2.87 24.48
C GLY A 20 -5.98 4.01 24.12
N GLU A 21 -4.79 3.70 23.60
CA GLU A 21 -3.78 4.67 23.16
C GLU A 21 -3.58 4.68 21.62
N PRO A 22 -4.62 5.00 20.83
CA PRO A 22 -4.56 4.90 19.37
C PRO A 22 -3.54 5.85 18.74
N GLU A 23 -3.22 6.98 19.36
CA GLU A 23 -2.23 7.94 18.87
C GLU A 23 -0.82 7.35 18.90
N LYS A 24 -0.46 6.65 19.99
CA LYS A 24 0.85 5.98 20.09
C LYS A 24 0.92 4.80 19.11
N ALA A 25 -0.17 4.07 18.92
CA ALA A 25 -0.25 3.01 17.91
C ALA A 25 -0.03 3.56 16.49
N ILE A 26 -0.66 4.70 16.15
CA ILE A 26 -0.45 5.37 14.85
C ILE A 26 1.03 5.68 14.63
N GLN A 27 1.73 6.22 15.64
CA GLN A 27 3.15 6.53 15.51
C GLN A 27 3.98 5.27 15.17
N LEU A 28 3.75 4.16 15.87
CA LEU A 28 4.44 2.91 15.59
C LEU A 28 4.16 2.41 14.17
N TYR A 29 2.91 2.45 13.71
CA TYR A 29 2.58 2.04 12.35
C TYR A 29 3.17 2.95 11.29
N LEU A 30 3.21 4.27 11.53
CA LEU A 30 3.89 5.22 10.65
C LEU A 30 5.39 4.93 10.55
N ASP A 31 6.03 4.57 11.67
CA ASP A 31 7.45 4.21 11.67
C ASP A 31 7.72 2.90 10.94
N VAL A 32 6.78 1.94 10.98
CA VAL A 32 6.88 0.71 10.19
C VAL A 32 6.81 1.03 8.69
N VAL A 33 5.81 1.79 8.23
CA VAL A 33 5.66 2.07 6.78
C VAL A 33 6.78 2.94 6.22
N LYS A 34 7.44 3.77 7.05
CA LYS A 34 8.65 4.52 6.66
C LYS A 34 9.88 3.65 6.47
N LYS A 35 9.94 2.48 7.12
CA LYS A 35 11.09 1.54 7.02
C LYS A 35 10.82 0.40 6.06
N ASP A 36 9.57 -0.02 5.97
CA ASP A 36 9.06 -1.07 5.10
C ASP A 36 7.81 -0.56 4.38
N HIS A 37 8.06 0.04 3.21
CA HIS A 37 7.04 0.69 2.40
C HIS A 37 6.03 -0.31 1.80
N LEU A 38 6.25 -1.63 1.95
CA LEU A 38 5.35 -2.66 1.46
C LEU A 38 4.58 -3.37 2.58
N ASN A 39 4.70 -2.87 3.82
CA ASN A 39 4.05 -3.47 4.97
C ASN A 39 2.52 -3.26 4.95
N ALA A 40 1.80 -4.18 4.29
CA ALA A 40 0.35 -4.10 4.17
C ALA A 40 -0.37 -4.11 5.52
N ALA A 41 0.18 -4.79 6.54
CA ALA A 41 -0.39 -4.85 7.88
C ALA A 41 -0.41 -3.46 8.54
N ALA A 42 0.73 -2.74 8.53
CA ALA A 42 0.81 -1.37 9.06
C ALA A 42 -0.17 -0.43 8.36
N TYR A 43 -0.19 -0.45 7.02
CA TYR A 43 -1.12 0.36 6.24
C TYR A 43 -2.58 0.08 6.58
N ASN A 44 -2.97 -1.19 6.69
CA ASN A 44 -4.34 -1.57 7.04
C ASN A 44 -4.74 -1.05 8.43
N ARG A 45 -3.85 -1.14 9.43
CA ARG A 45 -4.11 -0.62 10.77
C ARG A 45 -4.25 0.90 10.79
N LEU A 46 -3.36 1.63 10.11
CA LEU A 46 -3.46 3.08 9.96
C LEU A 46 -4.80 3.51 9.36
N MET A 47 -5.25 2.84 8.30
CA MET A 47 -6.54 3.16 7.69
C MET A 47 -7.72 2.92 8.66
N VAL A 48 -7.69 1.83 9.44
CA VAL A 48 -8.71 1.55 10.47
C VAL A 48 -8.71 2.64 11.56
N LEU A 49 -7.53 3.04 12.05
CA LEU A 49 -7.41 4.06 13.09
C LEU A 49 -7.88 5.44 12.60
N TYR A 50 -7.48 5.88 11.41
CA TYR A 50 -7.95 7.15 10.85
C TYR A 50 -9.45 7.16 10.56
N ARG A 51 -10.01 6.00 10.18
CA ARG A 51 -11.47 5.86 10.05
C ARG A 51 -12.18 6.02 11.40
N LYS A 52 -11.67 5.39 12.46
CA LYS A 52 -12.22 5.52 13.83
C LYS A 52 -12.14 6.96 14.35
N GLN A 53 -11.06 7.66 14.04
CA GLN A 53 -10.87 9.09 14.37
C GLN A 53 -11.71 10.04 13.50
N LYS A 54 -12.53 9.53 12.57
CA LYS A 54 -13.30 10.34 11.60
C LYS A 54 -12.39 11.33 10.85
N ALA A 55 -11.18 10.89 10.48
CA ALA A 55 -10.17 11.69 9.79
C ALA A 55 -10.03 11.25 8.31
N PRO A 56 -11.05 11.50 7.45
CA PRO A 56 -11.07 10.98 6.07
C PRO A 56 -9.90 11.48 5.22
N ARG A 57 -9.43 12.71 5.44
CA ARG A 57 -8.25 13.26 4.73
C ARG A 57 -6.98 12.47 5.05
N LYS A 58 -6.77 12.10 6.32
CA LYS A 58 -5.61 11.29 6.74
C LYS A 58 -5.74 9.85 6.23
N GLU A 59 -6.94 9.28 6.27
CA GLU A 59 -7.20 7.94 5.72
C GLU A 59 -6.88 7.90 4.21
N ILE A 60 -7.34 8.88 3.42
CA ILE A 60 -7.05 8.97 1.98
C ILE A 60 -5.54 9.13 1.73
N ALA A 61 -4.84 9.95 2.52
CA ALA A 61 -3.40 10.15 2.38
C ALA A 61 -2.64 8.83 2.54
N ILE A 62 -2.94 8.05 3.58
CA ILE A 62 -2.34 6.74 3.80
C ILE A 62 -2.69 5.74 2.69
N ILE A 63 -3.94 5.73 2.21
CA ILE A 63 -4.32 4.85 1.09
C ILE A 63 -3.52 5.19 -0.17
N ASN A 64 -3.33 6.47 -0.47
CA ASN A 64 -2.51 6.90 -1.60
C ASN A 64 -1.05 6.48 -1.45
N GLU A 65 -0.49 6.64 -0.25
CA GLU A 65 0.88 6.23 0.04
C GLU A 65 1.08 4.71 -0.17
N ALA A 66 0.16 3.90 0.36
CA ALA A 66 0.18 2.44 0.23
C ALA A 66 0.10 1.98 -1.23
N ILE A 67 -0.79 2.60 -2.03
CA ILE A 67 -0.93 2.31 -3.46
C ILE A 67 0.35 2.72 -4.21
N LYS A 68 0.90 3.91 -3.90
CA LYS A 68 2.11 4.41 -4.56
C LYS A 68 3.31 3.51 -4.26
N ALA A 69 3.51 3.11 -3.00
CA ALA A 69 4.61 2.24 -2.62
C ALA A 69 4.57 0.90 -3.37
N TYR A 70 3.37 0.32 -3.54
CA TYR A 70 3.18 -0.86 -4.36
C TYR A 70 3.52 -0.61 -5.84
N GLU A 71 2.99 0.46 -6.43
CA GLU A 71 3.26 0.81 -7.83
C GLU A 71 4.75 1.04 -8.10
N ASP A 72 5.45 1.68 -7.15
CA ASP A 72 6.89 1.94 -7.24
C ASP A 72 7.70 0.63 -7.13
N ASN A 73 7.30 -0.31 -6.26
CA ASN A 73 7.94 -1.63 -6.20
C ASN A 73 7.76 -2.41 -7.50
N VAL A 74 6.53 -2.49 -8.03
CA VAL A 74 6.26 -3.19 -9.30
C VAL A 74 7.09 -2.61 -10.44
N LYS A 75 7.18 -1.26 -10.53
CA LYS A 75 8.02 -0.59 -11.53
C LYS A 75 9.51 -0.91 -11.33
N ALA A 76 9.99 -0.94 -10.09
CA ALA A 76 11.38 -1.25 -9.78
C ALA A 76 11.75 -2.69 -10.18
N GLU A 77 10.89 -3.66 -9.85
CA GLU A 77 11.04 -5.07 -10.24
C GLU A 77 11.02 -5.22 -11.77
N GLN A 78 10.05 -4.59 -12.44
CA GLN A 78 9.93 -4.63 -13.90
C GLN A 78 11.15 -4.03 -14.59
N SER A 79 11.66 -2.89 -14.10
CA SER A 79 12.87 -2.24 -14.63
C SER A 79 14.10 -3.12 -14.43
N THR A 80 14.26 -3.71 -13.25
CA THR A 80 15.39 -4.60 -12.92
C THR A 80 15.38 -5.85 -13.79
N TRP A 81 14.23 -6.50 -13.94
CA TRP A 81 14.08 -7.67 -14.80
C TRP A 81 14.32 -7.34 -16.28
N SER A 82 13.76 -6.22 -16.76
CA SER A 82 13.91 -5.78 -18.15
C SER A 82 15.36 -5.45 -18.51
N LYS A 83 16.11 -4.85 -17.58
CA LYS A 83 17.55 -4.60 -17.75
C LYS A 83 18.35 -5.89 -17.85
N LYS A 84 18.03 -6.90 -17.03
CA LYS A 84 18.69 -8.21 -17.05
C LYS A 84 18.34 -9.04 -18.29
N ASN A 85 17.15 -8.85 -18.87
CA ASN A 85 16.61 -9.71 -19.92
C ASN A 85 16.07 -8.92 -21.14
N ARG A 86 16.84 -7.96 -21.67
CA ARG A 86 16.35 -6.97 -22.65
C ARG A 86 15.58 -7.55 -23.85
N LYS A 87 16.07 -8.62 -24.49
CA LYS A 87 15.41 -9.27 -25.64
C LYS A 87 14.11 -9.98 -25.23
N ALA A 88 14.16 -10.82 -24.20
CA ALA A 88 12.98 -11.50 -23.67
C ALA A 88 11.93 -10.51 -23.13
N ALA A 89 12.37 -9.37 -22.57
CA ALA A 89 11.49 -8.31 -22.09
C ALA A 89 10.78 -7.56 -23.22
N SER A 90 11.37 -7.46 -24.42
CA SER A 90 10.66 -6.88 -25.57
C SER A 90 9.54 -7.78 -26.04
N ILE A 91 9.86 -9.06 -26.27
CA ILE A 91 8.91 -10.07 -26.76
C ILE A 91 7.79 -10.31 -25.74
N SER A 92 8.13 -10.44 -24.46
CA SER A 92 7.16 -10.60 -23.38
C SER A 92 6.23 -9.39 -23.28
N ARG A 93 6.73 -8.15 -23.40
CA ARG A 93 5.87 -6.96 -23.37
C ARG A 93 4.88 -6.91 -24.52
N GLU A 94 5.30 -7.24 -25.74
CA GLU A 94 4.42 -7.29 -26.91
C GLU A 94 3.34 -8.35 -26.74
N LEU A 95 3.72 -9.54 -26.27
CA LEU A 95 2.79 -10.64 -26.01
C LEU A 95 1.78 -10.28 -24.93
N VAL A 96 2.23 -9.80 -23.77
CA VAL A 96 1.37 -9.45 -22.63
C VAL A 96 0.42 -8.30 -23.01
N LYS A 97 0.86 -7.36 -23.87
CA LYS A 97 0.00 -6.31 -24.42
C LYS A 97 -1.04 -6.86 -25.40
N ALA A 98 -0.64 -7.75 -26.30
CA ALA A 98 -1.56 -8.40 -27.26
C ALA A 98 -2.63 -9.26 -26.55
N LEU A 99 -2.26 -9.90 -25.45
CA LEU A 99 -3.16 -10.68 -24.59
C LEU A 99 -4.02 -9.82 -23.65
N GLY A 100 -3.87 -8.49 -23.65
CA GLY A 100 -4.64 -7.59 -22.79
C GLY A 100 -4.39 -7.78 -21.30
N LEU A 101 -3.23 -8.33 -20.91
CA LEU A 101 -2.86 -8.58 -19.52
C LEU A 101 -2.28 -7.34 -18.82
N VAL A 102 -1.98 -6.29 -19.59
CA VAL A 102 -1.57 -4.97 -19.10
C VAL A 102 -2.44 -3.87 -19.71
N ASP A 103 -2.66 -2.80 -18.94
CA ASP A 103 -3.39 -1.64 -19.41
C ASP A 103 -2.56 -0.76 -20.37
N LYS A 104 -3.15 0.33 -20.85
CA LYS A 104 -2.48 1.29 -21.76
C LYS A 104 -1.22 1.93 -21.16
N LYS A 105 -1.06 1.89 -19.83
CA LYS A 105 0.08 2.42 -19.09
C LYS A 105 1.09 1.32 -18.73
N GLY A 106 0.86 0.07 -19.15
CA GLY A 106 1.71 -1.08 -18.87
C GLY A 106 1.52 -1.67 -17.48
N ALA A 107 0.49 -1.26 -16.74
CA ALA A 107 0.19 -1.81 -15.42
C ALA A 107 -0.59 -3.13 -15.55
N PRO A 108 -0.34 -4.13 -14.67
CA PRO A 108 -1.08 -5.38 -14.69
C PRO A 108 -2.60 -5.16 -14.59
N VAL A 109 -3.36 -5.80 -15.48
CA VAL A 109 -4.83 -5.77 -15.45
C VAL A 109 -5.35 -6.50 -14.22
N ASN A 110 -4.72 -7.62 -13.84
CA ASN A 110 -5.01 -8.31 -12.59
C ASN A 110 -4.08 -7.79 -11.48
N GLN A 111 -4.63 -6.97 -10.58
CA GLN A 111 -3.91 -6.43 -9.43
C GLN A 111 -4.13 -7.33 -8.20
N PRO A 112 -3.17 -7.39 -7.27
CA PRO A 112 -3.36 -8.13 -6.03
C PRO A 112 -4.65 -7.67 -5.33
N ALA A 113 -5.38 -8.61 -4.73
CA ALA A 113 -6.64 -8.34 -4.03
C ALA A 113 -6.53 -7.18 -3.00
N GLN A 114 -5.36 -7.03 -2.40
CA GLN A 114 -5.03 -5.94 -1.47
C GLN A 114 -5.17 -4.54 -2.12
N ILE A 115 -4.64 -4.35 -3.33
CA ILE A 115 -4.65 -3.07 -4.04
C ILE A 115 -6.06 -2.72 -4.50
N VAL A 116 -6.80 -3.71 -5.00
CA VAL A 116 -8.22 -3.56 -5.35
C VAL A 116 -9.03 -3.11 -4.13
N THR A 117 -8.78 -3.73 -2.98
CA THR A 117 -9.43 -3.38 -1.71
C THR A 117 -9.10 -1.95 -1.28
N TRP A 118 -7.84 -1.53 -1.36
CA TRP A 118 -7.42 -0.16 -1.04
C TRP A 118 -8.04 0.88 -1.98
N LYS A 119 -8.09 0.60 -3.29
CA LYS A 119 -8.75 1.48 -4.28
C LYS A 119 -10.24 1.65 -3.98
N LYS A 120 -10.95 0.55 -3.72
CA LYS A 120 -12.37 0.59 -3.32
C LYS A 120 -12.58 1.36 -2.01
N ARG A 121 -11.68 1.17 -1.04
CA ARG A 121 -11.71 1.92 0.22
C ARG A 121 -11.54 3.42 -0.02
N LYS A 122 -10.56 3.83 -0.84
CA LYS A 122 -10.33 5.22 -1.22
C LYS A 122 -11.58 5.84 -1.84
N GLU A 123 -12.19 5.14 -2.79
CA GLU A 123 -13.40 5.61 -3.46
C GLU A 123 -14.54 5.87 -2.45
N ASN A 124 -14.78 4.93 -1.54
CA ASN A 124 -15.81 5.06 -0.51
C ASN A 124 -15.54 6.23 0.44
N VAL A 125 -14.29 6.42 0.88
CA VAL A 125 -13.93 7.53 1.77
C VAL A 125 -14.02 8.87 1.03
N SER A 126 -13.63 8.90 -0.24
CA SER A 126 -13.71 10.11 -1.09
C SER A 126 -15.16 10.53 -1.34
N LYS A 127 -16.05 9.56 -1.63
CA LYS A 127 -17.50 9.80 -1.74
C LYS A 127 -18.05 10.41 -0.47
N LYS A 128 -17.71 9.87 0.70
CA LYS A 128 -18.15 10.42 1.99
C LYS A 128 -17.64 11.83 2.24
N LEU A 129 -16.39 12.14 1.88
CA LEU A 129 -15.82 13.47 2.02
C LEU A 129 -16.50 14.50 1.11
N ALA A 130 -16.99 14.09 -0.06
CA ALA A 130 -17.68 14.98 -0.99
C ALA A 130 -19.14 15.30 -0.60
N HIS A 131 -19.72 14.54 0.34
CA HIS A 131 -21.08 14.72 0.84
C HIS A 131 -21.12 15.26 2.28
N GLN A 132 -19.96 15.67 2.83
CA GLN A 132 -19.83 16.38 4.11
C GLN A 132 -19.65 17.87 3.86
#